data_AF-A0A645GAH7-F1
#
_entry.id   AF-A0A645GAH7-F1
#
_cell.length_a   1.000
_cell.length_b   1.000
_cell.length_c   1.000
_cell.angle_alpha   90.00
_cell.angle_beta   90.00
_cell.angle_gamma   90.00
#
_symmetry.space_group_name_H-M   'P 1'
#
loop_
_entity.id
_entity.type
_entity.pdbx_description
1 polymer ?
#
loop_
_entity_poly.entity_id
_entity_poly.type
_entity_poly.pdbx_seq_one_letter_code
_entity_poly.pdbx_strand_id
1 'polypeptide(L)' 'MLVVEDGEDYVGKRVEVVVTSMLQTSAGRMVFGRIRREVRA' A
#
# COMPACT_ATOMS: atom_id res chain seq x y z
N MET A 1 1.75 -4.65 9.26
CA MET A 1 0.46 -4.40 8.56
C MET A 1 0.71 -3.36 7.48
N LEU A 2 0.16 -3.52 6.27
CA LEU A 2 0.25 -2.56 5.17
C LEU A 2 -1.16 -2.09 4.81
N VAL A 3 -1.38 -0.78 4.81
CA VAL A 3 -2.63 -0.15 4.40
C VAL A 3 -2.35 0.62 3.12
N VAL A 4 -3.14 0.35 2.07
CA VAL A 4 -3.05 1.04 0.79
C VAL A 4 -4.35 1.82 0.60
N GLU A 5 -4.23 3.13 0.45
CA GLU A 5 -5.37 4.03 0.20
C GLU A 5 -5.91 3.80 -1.22
N ASP A 6 -7.23 3.99 -1.41
CA ASP A 6 -7.94 3.92 -2.71
C ASP A 6 -7.73 2.60 -3.50
N GLY A 7 -7.69 1.46 -2.79
CA GLY A 7 -7.34 0.17 -3.37
C GLY A 7 -8.45 -0.59 -4.12
N GLU A 8 -9.71 -0.15 -4.04
CA GLU A 8 -10.88 -0.90 -4.53
C GLU A 8 -10.78 -1.24 -6.03
N ASP A 9 -10.44 -0.25 -6.87
CA ASP A 9 -10.32 -0.42 -8.33
C ASP A 9 -9.13 -1.28 -8.77
N TYR A 10 -8.24 -1.63 -7.84
CA TYR A 10 -6.99 -2.32 -8.10
C TYR A 10 -6.95 -3.74 -7.53
N VAL A 11 -8.07 -4.23 -6.98
CA VAL A 11 -8.18 -5.60 -6.49
C VAL A 11 -7.93 -6.59 -7.65
N GLY A 12 -7.04 -7.54 -7.41
CA GLY A 12 -6.63 -8.54 -8.41
C GLY A 12 -5.61 -8.05 -9.44
N LYS A 13 -5.21 -6.78 -9.41
CA LYS A 13 -4.19 -6.20 -10.31
C LYS A 13 -2.82 -6.15 -9.63
N ARG A 14 -1.75 -6.18 -10.42
CA ARG A 14 -0.40 -5.89 -9.92
C ARG A 14 -0.16 -4.38 -9.99
N VAL A 15 0.19 -3.78 -8.86
CA VAL A 15 0.41 -2.34 -8.76
C VAL A 15 1.71 -2.03 -8.03
N GLU A 16 2.34 -0.92 -8.40
CA GLU A 16 3.45 -0.33 -7.66
C GLU A 16 2.87 0.62 -6.59
N VAL A 17 3.28 0.43 -5.33
CA VAL A 17 2.85 1.25 -4.20
C VAL A 17 4.04 2.03 -3.66
N VAL A 18 3.83 3.32 -3.40
CA VAL A 18 4.81 4.17 -2.71
C VAL A 18 4.40 4.30 -1.25
N VAL A 19 5.34 4.02 -0.34
CA VAL A 19 5.14 4.19 1.10
C VAL A 19 5.13 5.68 1.42
N THR A 20 4.08 6.14 2.10
CA THR A 20 3.90 7.53 2.48
C THR A 20 4.22 7.77 3.95
N SER A 21 3.90 6.81 4.82
CA SER A 21 4.19 6.92 6.25
C SER A 21 4.25 5.55 6.93
N MET A 22 4.78 5.54 8.16
CA MET A 22 4.82 4.36 9.01
C MET A 22 4.51 4.76 10.45
N LEU A 23 3.70 3.94 11.11
CA LEU A 23 3.42 4.06 12.54
C LEU A 23 4.06 2.86 13.25
N GLN A 24 4.90 3.14 14.25
CA GLN A 24 5.43 2.13 15.16
C GLN A 24 4.45 1.94 16.32
N THR A 25 4.13 0.69 16.62
CA THR A 25 3.32 0.26 17.76
C THR A 25 4.06 -0.81 18.54
N SER A 26 3.61 -1.15 19.75
CA SER A 26 4.17 -2.25 20.54
C SER A 26 4.05 -3.61 19.84
N ALA A 27 3.03 -3.79 18.99
CA ALA A 27 2.83 -4.99 18.18
C ALA A 27 3.66 -5.00 16.88
N GLY A 28 4.32 -3.89 16.54
CA GLY A 28 5.16 -3.77 15.34
C GLY A 28 4.84 -2.54 14.49
N ARG A 29 5.14 -2.63 13.20
CA ARG A 29 5.02 -1.52 12.24
C ARG A 29 3.74 -1.62 11.41
N MET A 30 3.01 -0.52 11.37
CA MET A 30 1.97 -0.28 10.39
C MET A 30 2.54 0.64 9.30
N VAL A 31 2.40 0.24 8.05
CA VAL A 31 2.92 0.96 6.89
C VAL A 31 1.73 1.45 6.08
N PHE A 32 1.77 2.70 5.66
CA PHE A 32 0.74 3.31 4.82
C PHE A 32 1.35 3.67 3.48
N GLY A 33 0.60 3.46 2.40
CA GLY A 33 1.06 3.76 1.06
C GLY A 33 -0.07 4.12 0.10
N ARG A 34 0.34 4.66 -1.04
CA ARG A 34 -0.54 5.03 -2.15
C ARG A 34 -0.11 4.33 -3.43
N ILE A 35 -1.08 4.05 -4.29
CA ILE A 35 -0.83 3.43 -5.59
C ILE A 35 -0.15 4.45 -6.51
N ARG A 36 1.00 4.06 -7.07
CA ARG A 36 1.76 4.87 -8.03
C ARG A 36 1.37 4.56 -9.47
N ARG A 37 1.23 3.27 -9.82
CA ARG A 37 0.79 2.82 -11.15
C ARG A 37 0.48 1.32 -11.18
N GLU A 38 -0.36 0.90 -12.11
CA GLU A 38 -0.55 -0.50 -12.46
C GLU A 38 0.62 -1.03 -13.30
N VAL A 39 1.11 -2.22 -12.95
CA VAL A 39 2.19 -2.89 -13.66
C VAL A 39 1.57 -3.88 -14.63
N ARG A 40 1.70 -3.59 -15.93
CA ARG A 40 1.39 -4.55 -16.98
C ARG A 40 2.60 -5.47 -17.18
N ALA A 41 2.38 -6.77 -17.08
CA ALA A 41 3.39 -7.79 -17.34
C ALA A 41 3.63 -7.94 -18.85
#